data_AF-A0A920BUP8-F1
#
_entry.id   AF-A0A920BUP8-F1
#
_cell.length_a   1.000
_cell.length_b   1.000
_cell.length_c   1.000
_cell.angle_alpha   90.00
_cell.angle_beta   90.00
_cell.angle_gamma   90.00
#
_symmetry.space_group_name_H-M   'P 1'
#
loop_
_entity.id
_entity.type
_entity.pdbx_description
1 polymer ?
#
loop_
_entity_poly.entity_id
_entity_poly.type
_entity_poly.pdbx_seq_one_letter_code
_entity_poly.pdbx_strand_id
1 'polypeptide(L)' 'MTKKVRRTFTEEFKQQIVQLYQNGKPRKNIIREYELTPSSFDKWINQSNSMGSFKEKDNLSPRTERVAGT' A
#
# COMPACT_ATOMS: atom_id res chain seq x y z
N MET A 1 14.81 -21.88 9.19
CA MET A 1 13.91 -20.71 9.26
C MET A 1 14.01 -19.95 7.93
N THR A 2 13.12 -20.21 6.98
CA THR A 2 13.08 -19.45 5.72
C THR A 2 12.55 -18.05 6.01
N LYS A 3 13.43 -17.05 5.97
CA LYS A 3 13.03 -15.64 6.09
C LYS A 3 12.10 -15.33 4.91
N LYS A 4 10.80 -15.21 5.18
CA LYS A 4 9.78 -14.79 4.21
C LYS A 4 10.23 -13.46 3.61
N VAL A 5 10.60 -13.47 2.33
CA VAL A 5 11.00 -12.27 1.60
C VAL A 5 9.83 -11.29 1.68
N ARG A 6 10.02 -10.18 2.39
CA ARG A 6 8.98 -9.16 2.53
C ARG A 6 8.78 -8.56 1.14
N ARG A 7 7.55 -8.58 0.63
CA ARG A 7 7.18 -7.81 -0.56
C ARG A 7 7.25 -6.34 -0.19
N THR A 8 8.35 -5.68 -0.55
CA THR A 8 8.50 -4.23 -0.44
C THR A 8 7.95 -3.58 -1.71
N PHE A 9 6.97 -2.70 -1.54
CA PHE A 9 6.49 -1.86 -2.65
C PHE A 9 7.45 -0.68 -2.81
N THR A 10 7.92 -0.43 -4.03
CA THR A 10 8.78 0.72 -4.35
C THR A 10 8.03 2.03 -4.13
N GLU A 11 8.77 3.12 -3.86
CA GLU A 11 8.17 4.45 -3.70
C GLU A 11 7.37 4.86 -4.96
N GLU A 12 7.92 4.58 -6.14
CA GLU A 12 7.28 4.82 -7.44
C GLU A 12 5.93 4.11 -7.54
N PHE A 13 5.87 2.85 -7.11
CA PHE A 13 4.62 2.09 -7.13
C PHE A 13 3.58 2.71 -6.20
N LYS A 14 3.98 3.10 -4.98
CA LYS A 14 3.07 3.75 -4.03
C LYS A 14 2.56 5.08 -4.58
N GLN A 15 3.44 5.88 -5.20
CA GLN A 15 3.06 7.14 -5.85
C GLN A 15 2.09 6.92 -7.01
N GLN A 16 2.31 5.93 -7.86
CA GLN A 16 1.39 5.59 -8.95
C GLN A 16 -0.01 5.27 -8.43
N ILE A 17 -0.11 4.49 -7.35
CA ILE A 17 -1.38 4.11 -6.72
C ILE A 17 -2.11 5.33 -6.14
N VAL A 18 -1.39 6.22 -5.46
CA VAL A 18 -1.93 7.48 -4.93
C VAL A 18 -2.39 8.38 -6.07
N GLN A 19 -1.59 8.51 -7.14
CA GLN A 19 -1.93 9.31 -8.31
C GLN A 19 -3.21 8.79 -8.98
N LEU A 20 -3.39 7.49 -9.13
CA LEU A 20 -4.64 6.93 -9.67
C LEU A 20 -5.87 7.38 -8.87
N TYR A 21 -5.74 7.43 -7.54
CA TYR A 21 -6.80 7.93 -6.68
C TYR A 21 -7.05 9.43 -6.85
N GLN A 22 -5.98 10.24 -6.91
CA GLN A 22 -6.07 11.68 -7.17
C GLN A 22 -6.65 12.00 -8.56
N ASN A 23 -6.44 11.12 -9.54
CA ASN A 23 -7.05 11.20 -10.87
C ASN A 23 -8.54 10.78 -10.88
N GLY A 24 -9.13 10.46 -9.72
CA GLY A 24 -10.54 10.12 -9.58
C GLY A 24 -10.86 8.64 -9.74
N LYS A 25 -9.87 7.75 -9.86
CA LYS A 25 -10.13 6.29 -9.86
C LYS A 25 -10.60 5.88 -8.46
N PRO A 26 -11.74 5.19 -8.32
CA PRO A 26 -12.29 4.88 -7.01
C PRO A 26 -11.42 3.87 -6.27
N ARG A 27 -11.23 4.09 -4.95
CA ARG A 27 -10.42 3.24 -4.07
C ARG A 27 -10.66 1.74 -4.25
N LYS A 28 -11.93 1.32 -4.41
CA LYS A 28 -12.31 -0.09 -4.54
C LYS A 28 -11.73 -0.73 -5.80
N ASN A 29 -11.70 0.00 -6.92
CA ASN A 29 -11.09 -0.52 -8.14
C ASN A 29 -9.58 -0.65 -7.97
N ILE A 30 -8.91 0.37 -7.44
CA ILE A 30 -7.46 0.33 -7.23
C ILE A 30 -7.06 -0.83 -6.30
N ILE A 31 -7.76 -0.98 -5.17
CA ILE A 31 -7.53 -2.07 -4.21
C ILE A 31 -7.71 -3.45 -4.87
N ARG A 32 -8.72 -3.61 -5.73
CA ARG A 32 -9.04 -4.89 -6.39
C ARG A 32 -8.11 -5.21 -7.56
N GLU A 33 -7.75 -4.22 -8.36
CA GLU A 33 -6.86 -4.38 -9.53
C GLU A 33 -5.42 -4.69 -9.13
N TYR A 34 -4.95 -4.09 -8.04
CA TYR A 34 -3.58 -4.24 -7.55
C TYR A 34 -3.49 -5.15 -6.31
N GLU A 35 -4.58 -5.83 -5.96
CA GLU A 35 -4.70 -6.73 -4.79
C GLU A 35 -4.12 -6.12 -3.50
N LEU A 36 -4.36 -4.83 -3.30
CA LEU A 36 -3.85 -4.10 -2.16
C LEU A 36 -4.74 -4.35 -0.94
N THR A 37 -4.15 -4.23 0.25
CA THR A 37 -4.98 -4.13 1.44
C THR A 37 -5.51 -2.70 1.58
N PRO A 38 -6.78 -2.51 1.99
CA PRO A 38 -7.34 -1.18 2.20
C PRO A 38 -6.50 -0.37 3.21
N SER A 39 -5.95 -1.01 4.24
CA SER A 39 -5.08 -0.35 5.22
C SER A 39 -3.75 0.14 4.63
N SER A 40 -3.12 -0.64 3.74
CA SER A 40 -1.91 -0.18 3.04
C SER A 40 -2.20 1.04 2.16
N PHE A 41 -3.31 0.98 1.41
CA PHE A 41 -3.74 2.07 0.55
C PHE A 41 -4.01 3.36 1.35
N ASP A 42 -4.78 3.27 2.44
CA ASP A 42 -5.07 4.43 3.31
C ASP A 42 -3.79 5.05 3.90
N LYS A 43 -2.85 4.20 4.36
CA LYS A 43 -1.53 4.67 4.81
C LYS A 43 -0.80 5.44 3.72
N TRP A 44 -0.85 4.97 2.47
CA TRP A 44 -0.17 5.61 1.34
C TRP A 44 -0.79 6.96 1.00
N ILE A 45 -2.12 7.08 0.99
CA ILE A 45 -2.82 8.36 0.79
C ILE A 45 -2.46 9.36 1.91
N ASN A 46 -2.42 8.90 3.17
CA ASN A 46 -2.08 9.78 4.28
C ASN A 46 -0.62 10.24 4.22
N GLN A 47 0.31 9.35 3.87
CA GLN A 47 1.73 9.67 3.69
C GLN A 47 1.95 10.65 2.53
N SER A 48 1.25 10.48 1.40
CA SER A 48 1.39 11.39 0.26
C SER A 48 0.90 12.80 0.55
N ASN A 49 -0.19 12.95 1.31
CA ASN A 49 -0.72 14.26 1.71
C ASN A 49 0.17 14.96 2.75
N SER A 50 0.79 14.20 3.66
CA SER A 50 1.57 14.77 4.77
C SER A 50 3.03 15.06 4.42
N MET A 51 3.66 14.30 3.53
CA MET A 51 5.11 14.34 3.33
C MET A 51 5.55 14.59 1.88
N GLY A 52 4.64 14.47 0.89
CA GLY A 52 4.96 14.64 -0.55
C GLY A 52 5.98 13.64 -1.13
N SER A 53 6.65 12.84 -0.30
CA SER A 53 7.68 11.88 -0.66
C SER A 53 7.59 10.67 0.26
N PHE A 54 7.64 9.47 -0.31
CA PHE A 54 7.65 8.18 0.39
C PHE A 54 9.04 7.86 0.99
N LYS A 55 9.76 8.89 1.46
CA LYS A 55 11.15 8.75 1.85
C LYS A 55 11.28 7.71 2.96
N GLU A 56 12.07 6.70 2.66
CA GLU A 56 12.33 5.44 3.34
C GLU A 56 12.44 5.50 4.89
N LYS A 57 11.28 5.67 5.54
CA LYS A 57 11.09 5.38 6.97
C LYS A 57 9.97 4.37 7.21
N ASP A 58 9.64 3.55 6.21
CA ASP A 58 8.69 2.44 6.34
C ASP A 58 9.38 1.18 6.93
N ASN A 59 10.06 1.36 8.06
CA ASN A 59 10.36 0.26 8.99
C ASN A 59 9.21 0.17 10.01
N LEU A 60 7.96 -0.01 9.56
CA LEU A 60 6.80 -0.08 10.46
C LEU A 60 5.79 -1.13 9.95
N SER A 61 6.05 -2.40 10.21
CA SER A 61 5.45 -3.16 11.34
C SER A 61 4.21 -3.97 10.87
N PRO A 62 4.05 -5.21 11.37
CA PRO A 62 3.18 -6.24 10.81
C PRO A 62 1.71 -5.97 11.19
N ARG A 63 0.80 -6.86 10.75
CA ARG A 63 -0.65 -6.93 11.10
C ARG A 63 -1.51 -6.18 10.06
N THR A 64 -2.42 -6.82 9.32
CA THR A 64 -3.36 -7.88 9.71
C THR A 64 -3.70 -8.83 8.56
N GLU A 65 -3.71 -10.10 8.95
CA GLU A 65 -4.14 -11.36 8.33
C GLU A 65 -5.57 -11.37 7.77
N ARG A 66 -5.81 -12.16 6.70
CA ARG A 66 -6.95 -13.09 6.65
C ARG A 66 -6.55 -14.41 6.00
N VAL A 67 -6.35 -15.38 6.88
CA VAL A 67 -6.68 -16.77 6.64
C VAL A 67 -8.18 -16.88 6.28
N ALA A 68 -8.45 -17.48 5.13
CA ALA A 68 -9.69 -18.16 4.78
C ALA A 68 -9.21 -19.27 3.83
N GLY A 69 -9.21 -20.55 4.17
CA GLY A 69 -10.28 -21.29 4.80
C GLY A 69 -10.86 -22.21 3.72
N THR A 70 -10.17 -23.33 3.46
CA THR A 70 -10.66 -24.67 3.08
C THR A 70 -9.48 -25.61 2.97
#